data_AF-A0A538NHJ3-F1
#
_entry.id   AF-A0A538NHJ3-F1
#
_cell.length_a   1.000
_cell.length_b   1.000
_cell.length_c   1.000
_cell.angle_alpha   90.00
_cell.angle_beta   90.00
_cell.angle_gamma   90.00
#
_symmetry.space_group_name_H-M   'P 1'
#
loop_
_entity.id
_entity.type
_entity.pdbx_description
1 polymer ?
#
loop_
_entity_poly.entity_id
_entity_poly.type
_entity_poly.pdbx_seq_one_letter_code
_entity_poly.pdbx_strand_id
1 'polypeptide(L)'
;MKSEIKPTATNERDSAESSNPSQEFQQPNRLARRSFLRNLGMGAALLAPGAALLGNASKALGGLGDRRHLPDGDVAILQLLAAVELIEEDLWQQYNELGGVDAPDSGYKAGLVILDGDQPQYIADNTDDEISHAAFLNAYLASKGEQQVDLRQFATLQPSQVSFVPQTGRLTNLKQLTVDTSWWTRYRSTTNPDFGAAFPNAVPSLDTGLHTAIPRHNNELGDPNNPSDHVKAIAFTAGFHFGYIEQGGTSLYATLAQKVTSLEVLRILLSIGGSEIMHFQTWQDKAGNATPLTDFDPINNSTVTFTDLTTGQPETLQANLIMPEPCEFISPHLPACSIIRPTGPGQLDARGVINSFIADELFRGQIPAFFTLINSLASAADAARRPGS
;
A
#
# COMPACT_ATOMS: atom_id res chain seq x y z
N MET A 1 63.97 30.53 20.68
CA MET A 1 64.72 29.73 21.68
C MET A 1 63.71 28.93 22.49
N LYS A 2 64.00 27.67 22.88
CA LYS A 2 63.07 26.82 23.67
C LYS A 2 63.33 26.96 25.19
N SER A 3 62.27 26.89 26.00
CA SER A 3 62.15 26.42 27.41
C SER A 3 60.76 26.91 27.88
N GLU A 4 59.78 26.09 28.24
CA GLU A 4 59.66 25.10 29.34
C GLU A 4 59.63 25.70 30.75
N ILE A 5 58.53 25.43 31.48
CA ILE A 5 58.38 25.48 32.95
C ILE A 5 57.46 24.31 33.40
N LYS A 6 57.78 23.68 34.54
CA LYS A 6 57.10 22.58 35.30
C LYS A 6 57.44 22.78 36.81
N PRO A 7 57.04 21.93 37.81
CA PRO A 7 56.09 20.79 37.87
C PRO A 7 54.76 21.23 38.55
N THR A 8 54.02 20.62 39.52
CA THR A 8 53.97 19.41 40.41
C THR A 8 52.50 19.30 40.92
N ALA A 9 51.92 18.36 41.70
CA ALA A 9 52.20 17.05 42.36
C ALA A 9 50.79 16.37 42.55
N THR A 10 50.49 15.06 42.48
CA THR A 10 50.84 13.85 43.27
C THR A 10 50.53 13.88 44.78
N ASN A 11 49.86 12.91 45.43
CA ASN A 11 49.00 11.77 44.99
C ASN A 11 48.26 11.10 46.21
N GLU A 12 47.36 10.15 45.94
CA GLU A 12 46.87 9.02 46.79
C GLU A 12 45.72 9.17 47.84
N ARG A 13 44.59 8.53 47.48
CA ARG A 13 43.77 7.50 48.19
C ARG A 13 43.51 7.55 49.72
N ASP A 14 42.23 7.38 50.08
CA ASP A 14 41.79 6.38 51.08
C ASP A 14 40.36 5.86 50.75
N SER A 15 39.78 4.88 51.49
CA SER A 15 38.55 4.16 51.06
C SER A 15 37.65 3.54 52.16
N ALA A 16 36.40 3.19 51.77
CA ALA A 16 35.27 2.69 52.60
C ALA A 16 34.58 3.77 53.49
N GLU A 17 33.30 3.68 53.89
CA GLU A 17 32.24 2.64 53.79
C GLU A 17 30.97 3.19 53.08
N SER A 18 30.34 2.45 52.16
CA SER A 18 29.19 1.52 52.36
C SER A 18 27.84 2.15 52.74
N SER A 19 26.95 2.29 51.75
CA SER A 19 25.51 2.01 51.92
C SER A 19 24.83 1.78 50.55
N ASN A 20 24.01 0.73 50.46
CA ASN A 20 23.18 0.35 49.30
C ASN A 20 22.05 -0.52 49.89
N PRO A 21 20.78 -0.35 49.48
CA PRO A 21 20.33 -1.15 48.33
C PRO A 21 19.33 -0.45 47.40
N SER A 22 19.44 -0.77 46.10
CA SER A 22 18.35 -0.93 45.12
C SER A 22 17.14 0.03 45.19
N GLN A 23 17.05 0.92 44.20
CA GLN A 23 15.76 1.27 43.60
C GLN A 23 15.84 1.11 42.07
N GLU A 24 14.76 0.62 41.48
CA GLU A 24 14.66 0.35 40.05
C GLU A 24 14.56 1.66 39.26
N PHE A 25 15.24 1.74 38.11
CA PHE A 25 14.94 2.78 37.12
C PHE A 25 13.58 2.50 36.47
N GLN A 26 12.53 3.10 37.03
CA GLN A 26 11.16 2.96 36.54
C GLN A 26 11.06 3.42 35.08
N GLN A 27 10.42 2.61 34.24
CA GLN A 27 10.15 2.98 32.85
C GLN A 27 9.19 4.19 32.79
N PRO A 28 9.31 5.07 31.77
CA PRO A 28 8.36 6.15 31.57
C PRO A 28 6.94 5.59 31.37
N ASN A 29 5.99 6.07 32.17
CA ASN A 29 4.64 5.52 32.22
C ASN A 29 3.93 5.58 30.85
N ARG A 30 3.46 4.43 30.39
CA ARG A 30 2.52 4.34 29.26
C ARG A 30 1.25 5.11 29.61
N LEU A 31 0.93 6.17 28.85
CA LEU A 31 -0.33 6.89 29.01
C LEU A 31 -1.51 5.97 28.65
N ALA A 32 -2.41 5.75 29.61
CA ALA A 32 -3.48 4.78 29.49
C ALA A 32 -4.51 5.18 28.42
N ARG A 33 -4.48 4.51 27.26
CA ARG A 33 -5.51 4.65 26.23
C ARG A 33 -6.84 4.02 26.71
N ARG A 34 -7.86 4.86 26.86
CA ARG A 34 -9.31 4.55 26.95
C ARG A 34 -9.79 3.73 28.16
N SER A 35 -10.63 4.37 28.99
CA SER A 35 -11.66 3.68 29.78
C SER A 35 -12.93 4.54 29.85
N PHE A 36 -13.73 4.47 28.79
CA PHE A 36 -15.08 5.05 28.76
C PHE A 36 -16.04 4.08 28.07
N LEU A 37 -16.23 2.90 28.68
CA LEU A 37 -17.38 2.02 28.45
C LEU A 37 -17.39 0.92 29.52
N ARG A 38 -18.23 1.07 30.55
CA ARG A 38 -18.66 -0.05 31.40
C ARG A 38 -20.00 0.24 32.05
N ASN A 39 -20.76 -0.84 32.29
CA ASN A 39 -22.02 -0.86 33.05
C ASN A 39 -23.23 -0.18 32.38
N LEU A 40 -23.69 -0.69 31.22
CA LEU A 40 -25.13 -0.65 30.92
C LEU A 40 -25.83 -1.75 31.74
N GLY A 41 -26.11 -1.44 33.01
CA GLY A 41 -27.03 -2.20 33.84
C GLY A 41 -28.48 -1.78 33.58
N MET A 42 -29.44 -2.67 33.83
CA MET A 42 -30.86 -2.41 33.61
C MET A 42 -31.42 -1.33 34.55
N GLY A 43 -32.19 -0.37 34.01
CA GLY A 43 -33.24 0.32 34.78
C GLY A 43 -33.36 1.84 34.58
N ALA A 44 -34.57 2.33 34.90
CA ALA A 44 -34.99 3.74 35.02
C ALA A 44 -34.88 4.63 33.76
N ALA A 45 -36.03 5.06 33.25
CA ALA A 45 -36.12 6.16 32.29
C ALA A 45 -35.98 7.52 33.00
N LEU A 46 -35.25 8.45 32.39
CA LEU A 46 -35.24 9.87 32.76
C LEU A 46 -35.49 10.73 31.54
N LEU A 47 -36.52 11.58 31.61
CA LEU A 47 -36.92 12.49 30.53
C LEU A 47 -36.03 13.74 30.56
N ALA A 48 -35.26 13.96 29.50
CA ALA A 48 -34.44 15.17 29.31
C ALA A 48 -34.91 15.96 28.07
N PRO A 49 -35.26 17.26 28.19
CA PRO A 49 -35.78 18.04 27.08
C PRO A 49 -34.66 18.51 26.13
N GLY A 50 -34.25 17.65 25.19
CA GLY A 50 -33.23 17.96 24.17
C GLY A 50 -33.51 17.47 22.74
N ALA A 51 -34.58 16.70 22.52
CA ALA A 51 -34.82 15.96 21.28
C ALA A 51 -35.38 16.80 20.10
N ALA A 52 -35.02 18.09 19.99
CA ALA A 52 -35.63 19.03 19.03
C ALA A 52 -34.74 19.44 17.84
N LEU A 53 -33.42 19.21 17.88
CA LEU A 53 -32.48 19.72 16.86
C LEU A 53 -31.88 18.66 15.92
N LEU A 54 -32.08 17.37 16.17
CA LEU A 54 -31.60 16.28 15.30
C LEU A 54 -32.56 15.92 14.14
N GLY A 55 -33.78 16.49 14.12
CA GLY A 55 -34.81 16.16 13.12
C GLY A 55 -34.62 16.76 11.72
N ASN A 56 -33.70 17.71 11.56
CA ASN A 56 -33.48 18.42 10.28
C ASN A 56 -32.14 18.11 9.59
N ALA A 57 -31.13 17.63 10.32
CA ALA A 57 -29.84 17.26 9.70
C ALA A 57 -29.99 16.11 8.70
N SER A 58 -30.79 15.10 9.04
CA SER A 58 -31.14 13.98 8.16
C SER A 58 -31.99 14.37 6.94
N LYS A 59 -32.69 15.51 6.97
CA LYS A 59 -33.42 16.05 5.82
C LYS A 59 -32.56 16.85 4.85
N ALA A 60 -31.41 17.39 5.29
CA ALA A 60 -30.46 18.05 4.41
C ALA A 60 -29.68 17.07 3.53
N LEU A 61 -29.49 15.82 3.99
CA LEU A 61 -28.86 14.74 3.21
C LEU A 61 -29.86 13.91 2.39
N GLY A 62 -31.15 13.89 2.78
CA GLY A 62 -32.22 13.15 2.09
C GLY A 62 -32.65 13.70 0.72
N GLY A 63 -31.81 14.50 0.04
CA GLY A 63 -32.04 15.01 -1.32
C GLY A 63 -31.42 14.15 -2.43
N LEU A 64 -30.51 13.23 -2.09
CA LEU A 64 -30.03 12.20 -3.01
C LEU A 64 -31.12 11.12 -3.10
N GLY A 65 -31.89 11.14 -4.20
CA GLY A 65 -33.20 10.50 -4.26
C GLY A 65 -33.22 8.97 -4.25
N ASP A 66 -34.41 8.40 -3.98
CA ASP A 66 -34.78 6.97 -3.96
C ASP A 66 -34.63 6.29 -5.35
N ARG A 67 -33.43 6.32 -5.91
CA ARG A 67 -32.99 5.53 -7.05
C ARG A 67 -32.39 4.23 -6.51
N ARG A 68 -33.22 3.19 -6.42
CA ARG A 68 -32.76 1.85 -6.04
C ARG A 68 -31.79 1.27 -7.07
N HIS A 69 -31.97 1.63 -8.33
CA HIS A 69 -31.13 1.25 -9.45
C HIS A 69 -30.09 2.35 -9.73
N LEU A 70 -28.82 1.96 -9.81
CA LEU A 70 -27.71 2.83 -10.20
C LEU A 70 -27.65 2.97 -11.74
N PRO A 71 -26.97 4.00 -12.29
CA PRO A 71 -26.61 4.00 -13.70
C PRO A 71 -25.70 2.81 -14.04
N ASP A 72 -25.94 2.11 -15.16
CA ASP A 72 -25.17 0.92 -15.58
C ASP A 72 -23.63 1.15 -15.55
N GLY A 73 -23.18 2.35 -15.93
CA GLY A 73 -21.76 2.71 -15.89
C GLY A 73 -21.19 2.88 -14.48
N ASP A 74 -22.00 3.35 -13.52
CA ASP A 74 -21.62 3.41 -12.11
C ASP A 74 -21.55 1.99 -11.52
N VAL A 75 -22.46 1.09 -11.92
CA VAL A 75 -22.44 -0.33 -11.53
C VAL A 75 -21.20 -1.03 -12.07
N ALA A 76 -20.88 -0.85 -13.36
CA ALA A 76 -19.72 -1.46 -13.99
C ALA A 76 -18.39 -0.98 -13.35
N ILE A 77 -18.30 0.29 -12.97
CA ILE A 77 -17.16 0.84 -12.21
C ILE A 77 -17.07 0.20 -10.83
N LEU A 78 -18.17 0.13 -10.07
CA LEU A 78 -18.18 -0.50 -8.74
C LEU A 78 -17.86 -2.00 -8.80
N GLN A 79 -18.27 -2.70 -9.87
CA GLN A 79 -17.94 -4.11 -10.08
C GLN A 79 -16.48 -4.32 -10.48
N LEU A 80 -15.87 -3.42 -11.27
CA LEU A 80 -14.42 -3.50 -11.47
C LEU A 80 -13.67 -3.26 -10.16
N LEU A 81 -13.99 -2.18 -9.44
CA LEU A 81 -13.33 -1.85 -8.19
C LEU A 81 -13.46 -3.02 -7.21
N ALA A 82 -14.68 -3.55 -7.00
CA ALA A 82 -14.90 -4.75 -6.18
C ALA A 82 -14.13 -6.01 -6.64
N ALA A 83 -13.65 -6.09 -7.89
CA ALA A 83 -12.76 -7.14 -8.36
C ALA A 83 -11.27 -6.83 -8.15
N VAL A 84 -10.90 -5.55 -8.21
CA VAL A 84 -9.56 -5.03 -7.89
C VAL A 84 -9.32 -5.17 -6.38
N GLU A 85 -10.22 -4.69 -5.51
CA GLU A 85 -10.11 -4.87 -4.05
C GLU A 85 -9.97 -6.35 -3.65
N LEU A 86 -10.66 -7.27 -4.33
CA LEU A 86 -10.54 -8.71 -4.06
C LEU A 86 -9.19 -9.31 -4.50
N ILE A 87 -8.50 -8.68 -5.45
CA ILE A 87 -7.14 -9.03 -5.88
C ILE A 87 -6.12 -8.43 -4.92
N GLU A 88 -6.36 -7.21 -4.46
CA GLU A 88 -5.49 -6.49 -3.52
C GLU A 88 -5.60 -7.05 -2.09
N GLU A 89 -6.79 -7.52 -1.67
CA GLU A 89 -7.00 -8.35 -0.49
C GLU A 89 -6.10 -9.61 -0.50
N ASP A 90 -6.07 -10.37 -1.61
CA ASP A 90 -5.34 -11.64 -1.71
C ASP A 90 -3.82 -11.47 -1.69
N LEU A 91 -3.29 -10.38 -2.26
CA LEU A 91 -1.86 -10.07 -2.18
C LEU A 91 -1.47 -9.46 -0.83
N TRP A 92 -2.27 -8.57 -0.26
CA TRP A 92 -1.96 -7.96 1.04
C TRP A 92 -2.05 -8.99 2.17
N GLN A 93 -3.02 -9.92 2.13
CA GLN A 93 -3.04 -11.07 3.04
C GLN A 93 -1.75 -11.92 2.96
N GLN A 94 -1.22 -12.21 1.76
CA GLN A 94 0.04 -12.95 1.62
C GLN A 94 1.26 -12.18 2.16
N TYR A 95 1.27 -10.85 2.05
CA TYR A 95 2.30 -10.02 2.67
C TYR A 95 2.18 -9.96 4.19
N ASN A 96 0.96 -9.83 4.72
CA ASN A 96 0.67 -9.79 6.15
C ASN A 96 1.02 -11.12 6.84
N GLU A 97 0.69 -12.26 6.20
CA GLU A 97 1.05 -13.61 6.67
C GLU A 97 2.55 -13.82 6.90
N LEU A 98 3.42 -13.10 6.18
CA LEU A 98 4.88 -13.31 6.18
C LEU A 98 5.69 -12.15 6.78
N GLY A 99 5.19 -10.92 6.69
CA GLY A 99 5.88 -9.69 7.12
C GLY A 99 5.09 -8.81 8.09
N GLY A 100 3.78 -9.04 8.24
CA GLY A 100 2.90 -8.23 9.09
C GLY A 100 3.11 -8.43 10.59
N VAL A 101 2.38 -7.68 11.41
CA VAL A 101 2.60 -7.57 12.86
C VAL A 101 2.58 -8.93 13.58
N ASP A 102 1.62 -9.80 13.25
CA ASP A 102 1.45 -11.14 13.84
C ASP A 102 2.30 -12.24 13.17
N ALA A 103 2.96 -11.95 12.05
CA ALA A 103 3.85 -12.91 11.40
C ALA A 103 5.07 -13.26 12.28
N PRO A 104 5.51 -14.53 12.37
CA PRO A 104 6.68 -14.91 13.15
C PRO A 104 7.97 -14.17 12.74
N ASP A 105 8.81 -13.86 13.73
CA ASP A 105 10.09 -13.19 13.49
C ASP A 105 10.97 -13.99 12.53
N SER A 106 11.40 -13.33 11.46
CA SER A 106 12.17 -13.92 10.36
C SER A 106 13.12 -12.87 9.78
N GLY A 107 14.17 -13.32 9.09
CA GLY A 107 15.02 -12.45 8.28
C GLY A 107 14.25 -11.67 7.21
N TYR A 108 13.15 -12.22 6.66
CA TYR A 108 12.29 -11.48 5.71
C TYR A 108 11.58 -10.31 6.40
N LYS A 109 10.96 -10.54 7.56
CA LYS A 109 10.36 -9.47 8.38
C LYS A 109 11.40 -8.45 8.86
N ALA A 110 12.62 -8.90 9.20
CA ALA A 110 13.74 -8.01 9.50
C ALA A 110 14.26 -7.22 8.28
N GLY A 111 14.23 -7.82 7.09
CA GLY A 111 14.56 -7.18 5.82
C GLY A 111 13.56 -6.10 5.43
N LEU A 112 12.27 -6.32 5.69
CA LEU A 112 11.24 -5.28 5.60
C LEU A 112 11.52 -4.16 6.61
N VAL A 113 11.87 -4.49 7.85
CA VAL A 113 12.21 -3.52 8.91
C VAL A 113 13.43 -2.63 8.61
N ILE A 114 14.27 -2.98 7.62
CA ILE A 114 15.32 -2.07 7.09
C ILE A 114 14.70 -0.89 6.31
N LEU A 115 13.53 -1.08 5.68
CA LEU A 115 12.82 -0.04 4.94
C LEU A 115 12.13 0.97 5.87
N ASP A 116 11.45 0.49 6.92
CA ASP A 116 11.01 1.29 8.07
C ASP A 116 10.74 0.36 9.27
N GLY A 117 10.95 0.85 10.50
CA GLY A 117 10.71 0.07 11.71
C GLY A 117 9.24 -0.33 11.90
N ASP A 118 8.32 0.46 11.36
CA ASP A 118 6.87 0.24 11.47
C ASP A 118 6.29 -0.62 10.32
N GLN A 119 7.09 -1.09 9.34
CA GLN A 119 6.60 -1.86 8.18
C GLN A 119 5.64 -3.02 8.55
N PRO A 120 5.87 -3.83 9.60
CA PRO A 120 4.92 -4.89 9.98
C PRO A 120 3.53 -4.36 10.40
N GLN A 121 3.45 -3.14 10.94
CA GLN A 121 2.18 -2.49 11.26
C GLN A 121 1.53 -1.94 10.00
N TYR A 122 2.28 -1.24 9.13
CA TYR A 122 1.73 -0.69 7.88
C TYR A 122 1.16 -1.79 6.97
N ILE A 123 1.85 -2.94 6.85
CA ILE A 123 1.36 -4.10 6.08
C ILE A 123 0.05 -4.62 6.66
N ALA A 124 -0.06 -4.69 7.99
CA ALA A 124 -1.27 -5.18 8.66
C ALA A 124 -2.44 -4.20 8.55
N ASP A 125 -2.19 -2.90 8.64
CA ASP A 125 -3.21 -1.85 8.53
C ASP A 125 -3.77 -1.77 7.09
N ASN A 126 -2.91 -1.74 6.06
CA ASN A 126 -3.33 -1.81 4.63
C ASN A 126 -4.16 -3.08 4.36
N THR A 127 -3.81 -4.21 4.99
CA THR A 127 -4.58 -5.46 4.82
C THR A 127 -5.98 -5.37 5.44
N ASP A 128 -6.16 -4.67 6.57
CA ASP A 128 -7.50 -4.44 7.16
C ASP A 128 -8.31 -3.46 6.30
N ASP A 129 -7.66 -2.43 5.75
CA ASP A 129 -8.27 -1.47 4.82
C ASP A 129 -8.78 -2.18 3.55
N GLU A 130 -7.98 -3.01 2.86
CA GLU A 130 -8.39 -3.70 1.62
C GLU A 130 -9.49 -4.74 1.86
N ILE A 131 -9.42 -5.48 2.97
CA ILE A 131 -10.53 -6.36 3.41
C ILE A 131 -11.80 -5.52 3.62
N SER A 132 -11.67 -4.30 4.15
CA SER A 132 -12.79 -3.38 4.32
C SER A 132 -13.34 -2.85 2.99
N HIS A 133 -12.47 -2.50 2.03
CA HIS A 133 -12.84 -1.99 0.71
C HIS A 133 -13.59 -3.07 -0.09
N ALA A 134 -13.01 -4.28 -0.19
CA ALA A 134 -13.61 -5.43 -0.88
C ALA A 134 -14.98 -5.81 -0.29
N ALA A 135 -15.10 -5.85 1.03
CA ALA A 135 -16.35 -6.12 1.73
C ALA A 135 -17.38 -5.00 1.55
N PHE A 136 -16.96 -3.73 1.63
CA PHE A 136 -17.84 -2.57 1.51
C PHE A 136 -18.44 -2.45 0.11
N LEU A 137 -17.63 -2.54 -0.95
CA LEU A 137 -18.12 -2.41 -2.33
C LEU A 137 -19.11 -3.52 -2.68
N ASN A 138 -18.81 -4.77 -2.29
CA ASN A 138 -19.73 -5.89 -2.50
C ASN A 138 -21.01 -5.78 -1.67
N ALA A 139 -20.94 -5.26 -0.43
CA ALA A 139 -22.14 -4.98 0.36
C ALA A 139 -22.97 -3.82 -0.23
N TYR A 140 -22.31 -2.79 -0.78
CA TYR A 140 -22.97 -1.66 -1.41
C TYR A 140 -23.69 -2.06 -2.71
N LEU A 141 -23.05 -2.84 -3.58
CA LEU A 141 -23.69 -3.43 -4.77
C LEU A 141 -24.97 -4.20 -4.39
N ALA A 142 -24.87 -5.12 -3.43
CA ALA A 142 -26.02 -5.87 -2.92
C ALA A 142 -27.12 -4.96 -2.33
N SER A 143 -26.76 -3.86 -1.67
CA SER A 143 -27.73 -2.91 -1.10
C SER A 143 -28.59 -2.19 -2.15
N LYS A 144 -28.10 -2.09 -3.38
CA LYS A 144 -28.82 -1.55 -4.55
C LYS A 144 -29.53 -2.64 -5.36
N GLY A 145 -29.32 -3.92 -5.01
CA GLY A 145 -29.83 -5.08 -5.75
C GLY A 145 -29.01 -5.44 -6.99
N GLU A 146 -27.82 -4.85 -7.15
CA GLU A 146 -26.91 -5.09 -8.26
C GLU A 146 -26.03 -6.33 -7.99
N GLN A 147 -25.51 -6.96 -9.03
CA GLN A 147 -24.70 -8.18 -8.88
C GLN A 147 -23.35 -7.91 -8.19
N GLN A 148 -23.06 -8.68 -7.14
CA GLN A 148 -21.77 -8.71 -6.44
C GLN A 148 -20.69 -9.43 -7.27
N VAL A 149 -19.42 -9.18 -6.96
CA VAL A 149 -18.28 -9.90 -7.52
C VAL A 149 -17.86 -11.03 -6.57
N ASP A 150 -17.50 -12.18 -7.15
CA ASP A 150 -16.89 -13.29 -6.46
C ASP A 150 -15.75 -13.83 -7.33
N LEU A 151 -14.54 -13.88 -6.78
CA LEU A 151 -13.35 -14.42 -7.45
C LEU A 151 -12.90 -15.76 -6.87
N ARG A 152 -13.56 -16.30 -5.83
CA ARG A 152 -13.06 -17.46 -5.05
C ARG A 152 -12.86 -18.72 -5.88
N GLN A 153 -13.62 -18.91 -6.97
CA GLN A 153 -13.41 -20.00 -7.93
C GLN A 153 -12.07 -19.92 -8.71
N PHE A 154 -11.39 -18.78 -8.67
CA PHE A 154 -10.06 -18.56 -9.27
C PHE A 154 -8.93 -18.58 -8.25
N ALA A 155 -9.23 -18.69 -6.95
CA ALA A 155 -8.26 -18.81 -5.86
C ALA A 155 -7.59 -20.19 -5.88
N THR A 156 -6.69 -20.38 -6.85
CA THR A 156 -6.17 -21.68 -7.31
C THR A 156 -4.65 -21.73 -7.36
N LEU A 157 -3.99 -20.57 -7.32
CA LEU A 157 -2.53 -20.48 -7.28
C LEU A 157 -2.02 -21.02 -5.95
N GLN A 158 -0.85 -21.66 -5.98
CA GLN A 158 -0.25 -22.21 -4.76
C GLN A 158 0.33 -21.06 -3.92
N PRO A 159 0.08 -20.99 -2.60
CA PRO A 159 0.66 -19.98 -1.72
C PRO A 159 2.17 -20.21 -1.50
N SER A 160 2.78 -19.48 -0.56
CA SER A 160 4.09 -19.85 -0.03
C SER A 160 4.05 -21.22 0.66
N GLN A 161 5.16 -21.97 0.58
CA GLN A 161 5.40 -23.22 1.29
C GLN A 161 6.16 -23.01 2.61
N VAL A 162 6.12 -21.78 3.15
CA VAL A 162 6.52 -21.50 4.54
C VAL A 162 5.55 -22.17 5.51
N SER A 163 6.06 -22.83 6.55
CA SER A 163 5.29 -23.78 7.36
C SER A 163 4.20 -23.17 8.25
N PHE A 164 4.14 -21.85 8.38
CA PHE A 164 3.06 -21.13 9.07
C PHE A 164 2.06 -20.45 8.11
N VAL A 165 2.33 -20.43 6.80
CA VAL A 165 1.44 -19.81 5.81
C VAL A 165 0.21 -20.70 5.57
N PRO A 166 -1.02 -20.15 5.65
CA PRO A 166 -2.24 -20.85 5.26
C PRO A 166 -2.14 -21.44 3.85
N GLN A 167 -2.32 -22.76 3.76
CA GLN A 167 -2.31 -23.51 2.50
C GLN A 167 -3.66 -23.41 1.75
N THR A 168 -4.22 -22.21 1.73
CA THR A 168 -5.35 -21.79 0.90
C THR A 168 -4.85 -21.34 -0.47
N GLY A 169 -5.60 -21.67 -1.53
CA GLY A 169 -5.30 -21.20 -2.88
C GLY A 169 -5.45 -19.68 -3.00
N ARG A 170 -4.67 -19.08 -3.90
CA ARG A 170 -4.56 -17.62 -4.06
C ARG A 170 -4.98 -17.14 -5.44
N LEU A 171 -5.31 -15.86 -5.54
CA LEU A 171 -5.59 -15.16 -6.81
C LEU A 171 -4.30 -14.68 -7.49
N THR A 172 -3.28 -14.32 -6.70
CA THR A 172 -2.05 -13.65 -7.11
C THR A 172 -0.77 -14.48 -6.87
N ASN A 173 0.34 -14.11 -7.52
CA ASN A 173 1.63 -14.83 -7.50
C ASN A 173 2.82 -13.91 -7.16
N LEU A 174 2.94 -13.53 -5.89
CA LEU A 174 4.02 -12.67 -5.37
C LEU A 174 5.44 -13.29 -5.37
N LYS A 175 5.63 -14.39 -6.09
CA LYS A 175 6.90 -15.13 -6.17
C LYS A 175 7.60 -14.95 -7.53
N GLN A 176 6.92 -14.40 -8.54
CA GLN A 176 7.39 -14.31 -9.91
C GLN A 176 6.89 -13.04 -10.63
N LEU A 177 7.27 -11.87 -10.10
CA LEU A 177 6.78 -10.55 -10.52
C LEU A 177 7.74 -9.81 -11.47
N THR A 178 7.23 -8.83 -12.22
CA THR A 178 8.00 -7.93 -13.12
C THR A 178 7.67 -6.46 -12.78
N VAL A 179 8.21 -5.97 -11.66
CA VAL A 179 7.70 -4.77 -11.00
C VAL A 179 8.12 -3.47 -11.71
N ASP A 180 7.15 -2.73 -12.26
CA ASP A 180 7.34 -1.36 -12.73
C ASP A 180 7.64 -0.42 -11.55
N THR A 181 8.81 0.21 -11.57
CA THR A 181 9.28 1.23 -10.61
C THR A 181 9.36 2.63 -11.24
N SER A 182 8.82 2.83 -12.45
CA SER A 182 8.76 4.14 -13.13
C SER A 182 7.88 5.15 -12.39
N TRP A 183 6.98 4.69 -11.52
CA TRP A 183 6.18 5.56 -10.64
C TRP A 183 7.07 6.44 -9.74
N TRP A 184 8.22 5.94 -9.30
CA TRP A 184 9.14 6.66 -8.42
C TRP A 184 9.64 7.96 -9.05
N THR A 185 10.11 7.85 -10.30
CA THR A 185 10.66 8.96 -11.08
C THR A 185 9.56 9.80 -11.73
N ARG A 186 8.40 9.20 -12.05
CA ARG A 186 7.15 9.88 -12.44
C ARG A 186 6.74 10.91 -11.40
N TYR A 187 6.69 10.53 -10.12
CA TYR A 187 6.30 11.44 -9.05
C TYR A 187 7.36 12.50 -8.68
N ARG A 188 8.63 12.29 -9.07
CA ARG A 188 9.76 13.21 -8.90
C ARG A 188 10.16 13.92 -10.21
N SER A 189 9.23 14.08 -11.17
CA SER A 189 9.45 14.75 -12.46
C SER A 189 8.54 15.96 -12.65
N THR A 190 8.95 16.90 -13.50
CA THR A 190 8.12 18.04 -13.95
C THR A 190 7.25 17.72 -15.17
N THR A 191 7.34 16.50 -15.73
CA THR A 191 6.51 15.99 -16.83
C THR A 191 5.40 15.05 -16.36
N ASN A 192 4.37 14.82 -17.18
CA ASN A 192 3.18 14.03 -16.82
C ASN A 192 2.87 12.95 -17.89
N PRO A 193 2.60 11.66 -17.52
CA PRO A 193 2.15 10.63 -18.46
C PRO A 193 0.90 11.00 -19.26
N ASP A 194 -0.01 11.81 -18.70
CA ASP A 194 -1.21 12.31 -19.41
C ASP A 194 -0.88 13.12 -20.67
N PHE A 195 0.35 13.63 -20.79
CA PHE A 195 0.89 14.35 -21.95
C PHE A 195 1.87 13.50 -22.80
N GLY A 196 1.92 12.19 -22.56
CA GLY A 196 2.75 11.23 -23.30
C GLY A 196 4.20 11.11 -22.80
N ALA A 197 4.51 11.61 -21.60
CA ALA A 197 5.81 11.42 -20.98
C ALA A 197 6.01 9.96 -20.52
N ALA A 198 7.22 9.44 -20.74
CA ALA A 198 7.68 8.16 -20.20
C ALA A 198 8.82 8.38 -19.21
N PHE A 199 8.98 7.47 -18.24
CA PHE A 199 9.84 7.66 -17.07
C PHE A 199 10.76 6.45 -16.86
N PRO A 200 12.03 6.65 -16.48
CA PRO A 200 12.95 5.55 -16.23
C PRO A 200 12.63 4.86 -14.91
N ASN A 201 12.82 3.54 -14.85
CA ASN A 201 12.73 2.76 -13.62
C ASN A 201 13.75 3.22 -12.56
N ALA A 202 13.34 3.28 -11.29
CA ALA A 202 14.24 3.55 -10.17
C ALA A 202 15.08 2.33 -9.76
N VAL A 203 14.55 1.13 -9.99
CA VAL A 203 15.28 -0.14 -9.87
C VAL A 203 15.17 -0.88 -11.22
N PRO A 204 15.96 -0.50 -12.25
CA PRO A 204 15.78 -1.02 -13.63
C PRO A 204 15.86 -2.53 -13.80
N SER A 205 16.40 -3.27 -12.83
CA SER A 205 16.41 -4.73 -12.86
C SER A 205 15.05 -5.36 -12.55
N LEU A 206 14.18 -4.72 -11.76
CA LEU A 206 12.87 -5.27 -11.38
C LEU A 206 11.87 -5.30 -12.56
N ASP A 207 11.99 -4.34 -13.46
CA ASP A 207 11.27 -4.21 -14.75
C ASP A 207 11.65 -5.30 -15.78
N THR A 208 12.56 -6.23 -15.42
CA THR A 208 13.03 -7.29 -16.33
C THR A 208 13.22 -8.64 -15.63
N GLY A 209 12.62 -9.69 -16.19
CA GLY A 209 12.67 -11.02 -15.59
C GLY A 209 11.65 -11.21 -14.47
N LEU A 210 11.75 -12.31 -13.72
CA LEU A 210 10.80 -12.66 -12.67
C LEU A 210 11.46 -12.56 -11.30
N HIS A 211 10.87 -11.80 -10.39
CA HIS A 211 11.40 -11.52 -9.06
C HIS A 211 10.49 -12.07 -7.96
N THR A 212 11.07 -12.39 -6.81
CA THR A 212 10.33 -12.94 -5.66
C THR A 212 10.15 -11.86 -4.60
N ALA A 213 8.91 -11.52 -4.26
CA ALA A 213 8.58 -10.56 -3.22
C ALA A 213 8.19 -11.21 -1.88
N ILE A 214 7.81 -12.50 -1.87
CA ILE A 214 7.56 -13.26 -0.63
C ILE A 214 8.41 -14.54 -0.56
N PRO A 215 8.94 -14.93 0.63
CA PRO A 215 9.63 -16.21 0.79
C PRO A 215 8.78 -17.37 0.28
N ARG A 216 9.33 -18.17 -0.64
CA ARG A 216 8.64 -19.29 -1.31
C ARG A 216 8.55 -20.51 -0.41
N HIS A 217 9.48 -20.65 0.53
CA HIS A 217 9.64 -21.77 1.45
C HIS A 217 10.57 -21.41 2.62
N ASN A 218 10.57 -22.21 3.69
CA ASN A 218 11.24 -21.93 4.97
C ASN A 218 12.73 -21.55 4.89
N ASN A 219 13.49 -21.92 3.85
CA ASN A 219 14.91 -21.56 3.74
C ASN A 219 15.14 -20.07 3.38
N GLU A 220 14.13 -19.41 2.80
CA GLU A 220 14.13 -17.98 2.45
C GLU A 220 13.59 -17.08 3.57
N LEU A 221 13.22 -17.65 4.72
CA LEU A 221 12.85 -16.85 5.89
C LEU A 221 14.04 -16.08 6.46
N GLY A 222 15.25 -16.65 6.45
CA GLY A 222 16.47 -16.03 6.99
C GLY A 222 16.50 -15.85 8.52
N ASP A 223 17.63 -15.38 9.04
CA ASP A 223 17.82 -15.03 10.47
C ASP A 223 17.26 -13.62 10.75
N PRO A 224 16.32 -13.43 11.68
CA PRO A 224 15.78 -12.11 12.03
C PRO A 224 16.82 -11.11 12.57
N ASN A 225 17.97 -11.59 13.05
CA ASN A 225 19.04 -10.73 13.57
C ASN A 225 20.07 -10.34 12.50
N ASN A 226 20.09 -11.05 11.38
CA ASN A 226 21.10 -10.92 10.32
C ASN A 226 20.56 -11.44 8.97
N PRO A 227 19.60 -10.75 8.34
CA PRO A 227 19.09 -11.15 7.03
C PRO A 227 20.21 -11.13 5.98
N SER A 228 20.30 -12.20 5.19
CA SER A 228 21.23 -12.29 4.06
C SER A 228 20.77 -11.38 2.91
N ASP A 229 21.67 -11.05 2.00
CA ASP A 229 21.37 -10.12 0.90
C ASP A 229 20.29 -10.67 -0.05
N HIS A 230 20.16 -12.00 -0.20
CA HIS A 230 19.03 -12.65 -0.89
C HIS A 230 17.69 -12.40 -0.18
N VAL A 231 17.65 -12.50 1.16
CA VAL A 231 16.43 -12.27 1.95
C VAL A 231 16.06 -10.79 1.97
N LYS A 232 17.05 -9.89 2.00
CA LYS A 232 16.85 -8.45 1.75
C LYS A 232 16.34 -8.18 0.34
N ALA A 233 16.88 -8.85 -0.69
CA ALA A 233 16.43 -8.69 -2.07
C ALA A 233 14.93 -9.03 -2.22
N ILE A 234 14.46 -10.09 -1.56
CA ILE A 234 13.03 -10.44 -1.50
C ILE A 234 12.22 -9.34 -0.80
N ALA A 235 12.65 -8.89 0.38
CA ALA A 235 11.97 -7.84 1.14
C ALA A 235 11.96 -6.46 0.45
N PHE A 236 13.02 -6.10 -0.27
CA PHE A 236 13.10 -4.85 -1.03
C PHE A 236 12.29 -4.94 -2.33
N THR A 237 12.21 -6.11 -2.96
CA THR A 237 11.27 -6.37 -4.07
C THR A 237 9.82 -6.15 -3.61
N ALA A 238 9.45 -6.63 -2.42
CA ALA A 238 8.16 -6.31 -1.80
C ALA A 238 7.98 -4.81 -1.59
N GLY A 239 8.97 -4.12 -1.00
CA GLY A 239 8.95 -2.68 -0.77
C GLY A 239 8.65 -1.84 -2.02
N PHE A 240 9.25 -2.18 -3.16
CA PHE A 240 8.96 -1.53 -4.44
C PHE A 240 7.64 -1.99 -5.08
N HIS A 241 7.22 -3.23 -4.85
CA HIS A 241 5.92 -3.72 -5.31
C HIS A 241 4.75 -3.03 -4.58
N PHE A 242 4.86 -2.76 -3.27
CA PHE A 242 3.87 -1.97 -2.52
C PHE A 242 3.63 -0.60 -3.18
N GLY A 243 4.69 0.14 -3.50
CA GLY A 243 4.56 1.43 -4.19
C GLY A 243 4.02 1.35 -5.62
N TYR A 244 4.16 0.18 -6.28
CA TYR A 244 3.60 -0.08 -7.62
C TYR A 244 2.08 -0.36 -7.58
N ILE A 245 1.64 -1.19 -6.64
CA ILE A 245 0.22 -1.51 -6.38
C ILE A 245 -0.55 -0.21 -6.10
N GLU A 246 -0.08 0.51 -5.10
CA GLU A 246 -0.83 1.57 -4.41
C GLU A 246 -0.93 2.86 -5.21
N GLN A 247 0.07 3.14 -6.06
CA GLN A 247 -0.05 4.19 -7.08
C GLN A 247 -1.05 3.82 -8.19
N GLY A 248 -1.28 2.52 -8.38
CA GLY A 248 -2.30 1.96 -9.27
C GLY A 248 -3.70 2.29 -8.77
N GLY A 249 -4.06 1.85 -7.56
CA GLY A 249 -5.33 2.21 -6.89
C GLY A 249 -5.56 3.72 -6.84
N THR A 250 -4.56 4.46 -6.37
CA THR A 250 -4.51 5.95 -6.37
C THR A 250 -4.89 6.57 -7.73
N SER A 251 -4.34 6.05 -8.83
CA SER A 251 -4.61 6.56 -10.18
C SER A 251 -5.97 6.09 -10.72
N LEU A 252 -6.36 4.84 -10.43
CA LEU A 252 -7.60 4.21 -10.87
C LEU A 252 -8.82 4.91 -10.29
N TYR A 253 -8.83 5.11 -8.97
CA TYR A 253 -9.92 5.80 -8.27
C TYR A 253 -10.10 7.23 -8.78
N ALA A 254 -9.02 7.99 -8.95
CA ALA A 254 -9.05 9.34 -9.51
C ALA A 254 -9.55 9.38 -10.97
N THR A 255 -9.23 8.36 -11.77
CA THR A 255 -9.64 8.26 -13.18
C THR A 255 -11.11 7.84 -13.32
N LEU A 256 -11.58 6.86 -12.53
CA LEU A 256 -12.97 6.40 -12.56
C LEU A 256 -13.95 7.37 -11.87
N ALA A 257 -13.49 8.16 -10.89
CA ALA A 257 -14.30 9.24 -10.27
C ALA A 257 -14.78 10.29 -11.29
N GLN A 258 -14.07 10.46 -12.41
CA GLN A 258 -14.49 11.34 -13.49
C GLN A 258 -15.66 10.77 -14.31
N LYS A 259 -15.74 9.43 -14.42
CA LYS A 259 -16.75 8.71 -15.24
C LYS A 259 -18.10 8.51 -14.52
N VAL A 260 -18.12 8.39 -13.19
CA VAL A 260 -19.35 8.13 -12.42
C VAL A 260 -20.33 9.31 -12.40
N THR A 261 -21.62 9.00 -12.29
CA THR A 261 -22.73 9.96 -12.39
C THR A 261 -23.48 10.18 -11.08
N SER A 262 -23.62 9.16 -10.23
CA SER A 262 -24.22 9.28 -8.90
C SER A 262 -23.27 9.98 -7.94
N LEU A 263 -23.77 11.01 -7.22
CA LEU A 263 -23.00 11.69 -6.17
C LEU A 263 -22.72 10.80 -4.95
N GLU A 264 -23.53 9.73 -4.75
CA GLU A 264 -23.28 8.72 -3.73
C GLU A 264 -22.08 7.83 -4.11
N VAL A 265 -22.02 7.40 -5.37
CA VAL A 265 -20.92 6.58 -5.91
C VAL A 265 -19.64 7.41 -6.05
N LEU A 266 -19.74 8.65 -6.52
CA LEU A 266 -18.62 9.60 -6.52
C LEU A 266 -18.05 9.80 -5.12
N ARG A 267 -18.90 9.87 -4.09
CA ARG A 267 -18.42 9.95 -2.70
C ARG A 267 -17.66 8.69 -2.28
N ILE A 268 -18.09 7.50 -2.70
CA ILE A 268 -17.35 6.25 -2.42
C ILE A 268 -15.97 6.32 -3.07
N LEU A 269 -15.88 6.59 -4.38
CA LEU A 269 -14.60 6.63 -5.09
C LEU A 269 -13.65 7.72 -4.55
N LEU A 270 -14.16 8.88 -4.14
CA LEU A 270 -13.35 9.93 -3.52
C LEU A 270 -13.02 9.68 -2.03
N SER A 271 -13.61 8.65 -1.40
CA SER A 271 -13.28 8.26 -0.03
C SER A 271 -12.26 7.13 -0.01
N ILE A 272 -12.50 6.05 -0.76
CA ILE A 272 -11.56 4.92 -0.90
C ILE A 272 -10.31 5.39 -1.65
N GLY A 273 -10.46 6.10 -2.77
CA GLY A 273 -9.38 6.84 -3.45
C GLY A 273 -8.62 7.85 -2.57
N GLY A 274 -9.07 8.11 -1.34
CA GLY A 274 -8.34 8.85 -0.33
C GLY A 274 -7.48 7.97 0.58
N SER A 275 -7.87 6.72 0.82
CA SER A 275 -7.07 5.65 1.44
C SER A 275 -5.81 5.39 0.61
N GLU A 276 -5.97 5.03 -0.66
CA GLU A 276 -4.89 4.71 -1.62
C GLU A 276 -3.77 5.76 -1.62
N ILE A 277 -4.14 7.04 -1.55
CA ILE A 277 -3.19 8.15 -1.60
C ILE A 277 -2.34 8.18 -0.31
N MET A 278 -2.93 7.82 0.84
CA MET A 278 -2.22 7.72 2.12
C MET A 278 -1.38 6.43 2.19
N HIS A 279 -1.87 5.32 1.63
CA HIS A 279 -1.11 4.09 1.45
C HIS A 279 0.10 4.34 0.55
N PHE A 280 -0.10 4.75 -0.71
CA PHE A 280 0.97 5.05 -1.66
C PHE A 280 2.01 6.04 -1.11
N GLN A 281 1.56 7.13 -0.46
CA GLN A 281 2.46 8.11 0.15
C GLN A 281 3.36 7.48 1.23
N THR A 282 2.89 6.47 1.93
CA THR A 282 3.68 5.69 2.90
C THR A 282 4.71 4.83 2.16
N TRP A 283 4.27 3.99 1.21
CA TRP A 283 5.15 3.02 0.53
C TRP A 283 6.22 3.68 -0.34
N GLN A 284 5.93 4.79 -1.02
CA GLN A 284 6.91 5.51 -1.85
C GLN A 284 7.93 6.36 -1.05
N ASP A 285 7.71 6.54 0.25
CA ASP A 285 8.76 6.96 1.19
C ASP A 285 9.63 5.74 1.54
N LYS A 286 9.02 4.64 2.00
CA LYS A 286 9.76 3.52 2.62
C LYS A 286 10.61 2.72 1.64
N ALA A 287 10.18 2.59 0.38
CA ALA A 287 10.97 1.95 -0.67
C ALA A 287 12.34 2.63 -0.88
N GLY A 288 12.46 3.93 -0.57
CA GLY A 288 13.71 4.70 -0.68
C GLY A 288 14.83 4.26 0.27
N ASN A 289 14.50 3.53 1.33
CA ASN A 289 15.45 3.09 2.36
C ASN A 289 16.09 1.73 2.03
N ALA A 290 15.83 1.16 0.85
CA ALA A 290 16.45 -0.08 0.39
C ALA A 290 17.98 0.07 0.28
N THR A 291 18.73 -0.68 1.10
CA THR A 291 20.20 -0.59 1.12
C THR A 291 20.84 -1.21 -0.14
N PRO A 292 21.95 -0.67 -0.66
CA PRO A 292 22.58 -1.19 -1.88
C PRO A 292 22.96 -2.67 -1.77
N LEU A 293 22.50 -3.46 -2.74
CA LEU A 293 22.90 -4.87 -2.89
C LEU A 293 22.69 -5.33 -4.34
N THR A 294 23.35 -6.42 -4.73
CA THR A 294 23.02 -7.18 -5.94
C THR A 294 22.87 -8.64 -5.55
N ASP A 295 21.77 -9.25 -5.96
CA ASP A 295 21.47 -10.65 -5.69
C ASP A 295 21.07 -11.38 -6.99
N PHE A 296 21.31 -12.70 -7.04
CA PHE A 296 20.89 -13.57 -8.12
C PHE A 296 20.02 -14.68 -7.57
N ASP A 297 18.77 -14.74 -8.02
CA ASP A 297 17.81 -15.77 -7.66
C ASP A 297 17.97 -16.99 -8.59
N PRO A 298 18.48 -18.14 -8.10
CA PRO A 298 18.66 -19.32 -8.93
C PRO A 298 17.35 -20.04 -9.27
N ILE A 299 16.21 -19.68 -8.66
CA ILE A 299 14.91 -20.31 -8.90
C ILE A 299 14.19 -19.63 -10.07
N ASN A 300 14.13 -18.30 -10.11
CA ASN A 300 13.62 -17.57 -11.28
C ASN A 300 14.69 -17.31 -12.37
N ASN A 301 15.98 -17.52 -12.07
CA ASN A 301 17.11 -17.18 -12.93
C ASN A 301 17.10 -15.67 -13.31
N SER A 302 17.02 -14.83 -12.28
CA SER A 302 16.97 -13.37 -12.39
C SER A 302 18.01 -12.71 -11.48
N THR A 303 18.40 -11.48 -11.80
CA THR A 303 19.32 -10.66 -11.00
C THR A 303 18.62 -9.36 -10.64
N VAL A 304 18.66 -8.96 -9.37
CA VAL A 304 18.18 -7.66 -8.91
C VAL A 304 19.33 -6.84 -8.33
N THR A 305 19.35 -5.53 -8.60
CA THR A 305 20.36 -4.59 -8.08
C THR A 305 19.68 -3.35 -7.51
N PHE A 306 19.71 -3.22 -6.20
CA PHE A 306 19.30 -2.00 -5.49
C PHE A 306 20.50 -1.06 -5.35
N THR A 307 20.27 0.25 -5.50
CA THR A 307 21.29 1.29 -5.39
C THR A 307 20.89 2.34 -4.36
N ASP A 308 21.83 3.12 -3.85
CA ASP A 308 21.57 4.09 -2.79
C ASP A 308 20.74 5.27 -3.32
N LEU A 309 19.42 5.26 -3.07
CA LEU A 309 18.54 6.35 -3.46
C LEU A 309 18.64 7.59 -2.55
N THR A 310 19.45 7.54 -1.48
CA THR A 310 19.53 8.59 -0.45
C THR A 310 20.69 9.56 -0.64
N THR A 311 21.80 9.13 -1.26
CA THR A 311 23.04 9.95 -1.32
C THR A 311 23.50 10.21 -2.76
N GLY A 312 23.60 11.49 -3.13
CA GLY A 312 24.24 11.91 -4.38
C GLY A 312 23.43 11.64 -5.66
N GLN A 313 22.14 11.35 -5.54
CA GLN A 313 21.23 11.11 -6.65
C GLN A 313 20.78 12.41 -7.33
N PRO A 314 20.33 12.36 -8.60
CA PRO A 314 19.52 13.43 -9.18
C PRO A 314 18.16 13.52 -8.48
N GLU A 315 17.53 14.68 -8.59
CA GLU A 315 16.19 15.01 -8.06
C GLU A 315 15.13 13.94 -8.39
N THR A 316 15.16 13.40 -9.61
CA THR A 316 14.24 12.33 -10.07
C THR A 316 14.39 11.00 -9.33
N LEU A 317 15.49 10.75 -8.63
CA LEU A 317 15.77 9.52 -7.89
C LEU A 317 15.90 9.72 -6.38
N GLN A 318 16.11 10.95 -5.90
CA GLN A 318 16.38 11.26 -4.49
C GLN A 318 15.23 10.85 -3.55
N ALA A 319 15.52 9.97 -2.59
CA ALA A 319 14.51 9.32 -1.73
C ALA A 319 13.62 10.31 -0.96
N ASN A 320 14.21 11.23 -0.21
CA ASN A 320 13.49 12.15 0.67
C ASN A 320 12.69 13.26 -0.04
N LEU A 321 12.61 13.23 -1.38
CA LEU A 321 11.70 14.07 -2.17
C LEU A 321 10.35 13.35 -2.34
N ILE A 322 9.65 13.19 -1.22
CA ILE A 322 8.43 12.36 -1.12
C ILE A 322 7.14 13.09 -1.53
N MET A 323 7.18 14.37 -1.84
CA MET A 323 6.03 15.16 -2.29
C MET A 323 6.00 15.22 -3.83
N PRO A 324 4.82 15.18 -4.48
CA PRO A 324 4.71 15.18 -5.94
C PRO A 324 5.21 16.50 -6.56
N GLU A 325 6.29 16.42 -7.35
CA GLU A 325 6.90 17.57 -8.03
C GLU A 325 5.93 18.20 -9.05
N PRO A 326 5.69 19.53 -9.05
CA PRO A 326 4.74 20.16 -9.96
C PRO A 326 4.98 19.88 -11.44
N CYS A 327 3.93 19.48 -12.15
CA CYS A 327 4.01 19.12 -13.56
C CYS A 327 2.91 19.74 -14.44
N GLU A 328 3.01 19.50 -15.76
CA GLU A 328 1.94 19.79 -16.72
C GLU A 328 0.62 19.12 -16.30
N PHE A 329 -0.47 19.89 -16.24
CA PHE A 329 -1.79 19.40 -15.88
C PHE A 329 -2.89 20.20 -16.60
N ILE A 330 -3.86 19.50 -17.20
CA ILE A 330 -4.97 20.01 -18.03
C ILE A 330 -4.53 20.75 -19.32
N SER A 331 -3.52 21.63 -19.27
CA SER A 331 -2.94 22.31 -20.42
C SER A 331 -1.53 22.83 -20.09
N PRO A 332 -0.53 22.71 -20.99
CA PRO A 332 0.82 23.25 -20.79
C PRO A 332 0.87 24.80 -20.83
N HIS A 333 -0.28 25.46 -21.01
CA HIS A 333 -0.43 26.92 -20.92
C HIS A 333 -0.82 27.39 -19.50
N LEU A 334 -1.06 26.46 -18.56
CA LEU A 334 -1.29 26.73 -17.16
C LEU A 334 0.02 26.56 -16.37
N PRO A 335 0.17 27.19 -15.18
CA PRO A 335 1.27 26.90 -14.28
C PRO A 335 1.30 25.41 -13.88
N ALA A 336 2.50 24.87 -13.67
CA ALA A 336 2.68 23.50 -13.21
C ALA A 336 2.01 23.27 -11.83
N CYS A 337 1.49 22.06 -11.61
CA CYS A 337 0.69 21.70 -10.44
C CYS A 337 1.14 20.37 -9.84
N SER A 338 1.23 20.28 -8.51
CA SER A 338 1.43 19.02 -7.79
C SER A 338 0.12 18.21 -7.80
N ILE A 339 0.16 17.01 -8.38
CA ILE A 339 -1.02 16.16 -8.60
C ILE A 339 -0.71 14.68 -8.37
N ILE A 340 -1.77 13.88 -8.19
CA ILE A 340 -1.79 12.46 -8.54
C ILE A 340 -1.67 12.32 -10.07
N ARG A 341 -0.91 11.34 -10.55
CA ARG A 341 -0.65 11.14 -11.99
C ARG A 341 -0.29 9.68 -12.33
N PRO A 342 -0.84 9.10 -13.40
CA PRO A 342 -1.80 9.69 -14.35
C PRO A 342 -3.19 9.93 -13.74
N THR A 343 -3.95 10.85 -14.34
CA THR A 343 -5.41 10.97 -14.11
C THR A 343 -6.21 11.12 -15.41
N GLY A 344 -5.53 11.09 -16.57
CA GLY A 344 -6.13 11.11 -17.89
C GLY A 344 -6.58 9.71 -18.37
N PRO A 345 -7.54 9.65 -19.30
CA PRO A 345 -7.99 8.39 -19.90
C PRO A 345 -6.89 7.76 -20.77
N GLY A 346 -6.88 6.43 -20.87
CA GLY A 346 -5.90 5.66 -21.65
C GLY A 346 -4.54 5.44 -20.96
N GLN A 347 -4.43 5.77 -19.67
CA GLN A 347 -3.22 5.60 -18.86
C GLN A 347 -3.42 4.48 -17.83
N LEU A 348 -3.75 4.82 -16.57
CA LEU A 348 -4.21 3.88 -15.54
C LEU A 348 -5.73 4.03 -15.33
N ASP A 349 -6.46 3.86 -16.43
CA ASP A 349 -7.90 3.61 -16.38
C ASP A 349 -8.19 2.12 -16.12
N ALA A 350 -9.44 1.71 -16.29
CA ALA A 350 -9.90 0.37 -15.91
C ALA A 350 -9.13 -0.74 -16.64
N ARG A 351 -8.86 -0.57 -17.94
CA ARG A 351 -8.00 -1.48 -18.70
C ARG A 351 -6.52 -1.23 -18.47
N GLY A 352 -6.12 0.02 -18.19
CA GLY A 352 -4.75 0.35 -17.78
C GLY A 352 -4.25 -0.52 -16.62
N VAL A 353 -5.00 -0.58 -15.51
CA VAL A 353 -4.61 -1.36 -14.31
C VAL A 353 -4.68 -2.88 -14.53
N ILE A 354 -5.71 -3.39 -15.22
CA ILE A 354 -5.75 -4.83 -15.55
C ILE A 354 -4.60 -5.21 -16.50
N ASN A 355 -4.18 -4.34 -17.41
CA ASN A 355 -3.00 -4.57 -18.23
C ASN A 355 -1.70 -4.51 -17.39
N SER A 356 -1.59 -3.61 -16.41
CA SER A 356 -0.38 -3.52 -15.58
C SER A 356 -0.22 -4.74 -14.68
N PHE A 357 -1.27 -5.20 -13.99
CA PHE A 357 -1.22 -6.47 -13.23
C PHE A 357 -0.91 -7.71 -14.10
N ILE A 358 -1.24 -7.68 -15.40
CA ILE A 358 -0.81 -8.72 -16.36
C ILE A 358 0.67 -8.56 -16.72
N ALA A 359 1.17 -7.34 -16.91
CA ALA A 359 2.57 -7.06 -17.24
C ALA A 359 3.53 -7.32 -16.07
N ASP A 360 3.10 -7.03 -14.84
CA ASP A 360 3.77 -7.37 -13.59
C ASP A 360 3.78 -8.89 -13.30
N GLU A 361 3.09 -9.69 -14.10
CA GLU A 361 3.00 -11.15 -13.94
C GLU A 361 2.33 -11.61 -12.62
N LEU A 362 1.63 -10.70 -11.92
CA LEU A 362 0.82 -10.96 -10.71
C LEU A 362 -0.13 -12.16 -10.87
N PHE A 363 -0.63 -12.40 -12.08
CA PHE A 363 -1.56 -13.50 -12.40
C PHE A 363 -0.86 -14.73 -13.02
N ARG A 364 0.46 -14.85 -12.94
CA ARG A 364 1.24 -15.97 -13.50
C ARG A 364 0.77 -17.31 -12.94
N GLY A 365 0.11 -18.08 -13.79
CA GLY A 365 -0.48 -19.39 -13.47
C GLY A 365 -2.01 -19.42 -13.47
N GLN A 366 -2.69 -18.28 -13.59
CA GLN A 366 -4.16 -18.21 -13.62
C GLN A 366 -4.78 -18.90 -14.84
N ILE A 367 -6.04 -19.30 -14.71
CA ILE A 367 -6.78 -19.95 -15.79
C ILE A 367 -7.39 -18.92 -16.76
N PRO A 368 -7.56 -19.23 -18.07
CA PRO A 368 -8.09 -18.28 -19.07
C PRO A 368 -9.46 -17.66 -18.74
N ALA A 369 -10.28 -18.33 -17.93
CA ALA A 369 -11.55 -17.82 -17.46
C ALA A 369 -11.42 -16.64 -16.47
N PHE A 370 -10.35 -16.58 -15.67
CA PHE A 370 -10.04 -15.44 -14.79
C PHE A 370 -9.75 -14.19 -15.62
N PHE A 371 -8.81 -14.30 -16.57
CA PHE A 371 -8.47 -13.21 -17.50
C PHE A 371 -9.68 -12.72 -18.29
N THR A 372 -10.58 -13.64 -18.68
CA THR A 372 -11.83 -13.31 -19.39
C THR A 372 -12.77 -12.46 -18.52
N LEU A 373 -12.91 -12.79 -17.22
CA LEU A 373 -13.74 -12.00 -16.30
C LEU A 373 -13.17 -10.60 -16.08
N ILE A 374 -11.90 -10.48 -15.67
CA ILE A 374 -11.32 -9.18 -15.31
C ILE A 374 -11.25 -8.23 -16.51
N ASN A 375 -10.95 -8.73 -17.72
CA ASN A 375 -10.98 -7.92 -18.93
C ASN A 375 -12.41 -7.49 -19.33
N SER A 376 -13.43 -8.31 -19.02
CA SER A 376 -14.84 -7.95 -19.23
C SER A 376 -15.28 -6.84 -18.28
N LEU A 377 -14.94 -6.96 -16.99
CA LEU A 377 -15.21 -5.91 -15.98
C LEU A 377 -14.51 -4.60 -16.33
N ALA A 378 -13.21 -4.66 -16.66
CA ALA A 378 -12.45 -3.49 -17.08
C ALA A 378 -13.03 -2.82 -18.33
N SER A 379 -13.39 -3.61 -19.35
CA SER A 379 -14.00 -3.07 -20.57
C SER A 379 -15.38 -2.44 -20.34
N ALA A 380 -16.16 -2.94 -19.37
CA ALA A 380 -17.45 -2.36 -18.98
C ALA A 380 -17.27 -1.05 -18.21
N ALA A 381 -16.35 -1.02 -17.23
CA ALA A 381 -16.01 0.18 -16.48
C ALA A 381 -15.40 1.29 -17.37
N ASP A 382 -14.60 0.93 -18.37
CA ASP A 382 -14.07 1.92 -19.32
C ASP A 382 -15.10 2.46 -20.29
N ALA A 383 -16.11 1.66 -20.65
CA ALA A 383 -17.24 2.09 -21.47
C ALA A 383 -18.22 3.01 -20.73
N ALA A 384 -18.14 3.10 -19.40
CA ALA A 384 -18.91 4.04 -18.59
C ALA A 384 -18.62 5.50 -19.00
N ARG A 385 -19.66 6.33 -19.06
CA ARG A 385 -19.57 7.74 -19.43
C ARG A 385 -20.49 8.58 -18.56
N ARG A 386 -20.00 9.76 -18.18
CA ARG A 386 -20.79 10.76 -17.50
C ARG A 386 -21.67 11.49 -18.53
N PRO A 387 -22.99 11.66 -18.33
CA PRO A 387 -23.82 12.40 -19.27
C PRO A 387 -23.36 13.85 -19.42
N GLY A 388 -22.78 14.19 -20.56
CA GLY A 388 -22.27 15.54 -20.87
C GLY A 388 -20.77 15.75 -20.70
N SER A 389 -19.97 14.70 -20.48
CA SER A 389 -18.51 14.69 -20.69
C SER A 389 -18.16 14.34 -22.14
#